data_AF-A0A562WV84-F1
#
_entry.id   AF-A0A562WV84-F1
#
_cell.length_a   1.000
_cell.length_b   1.000
_cell.length_c   1.000
_cell.angle_alpha   90.00
_cell.angle_beta   90.00
_cell.angle_gamma   90.00
#
_symmetry.space_group_name_H-M   'P 1'
#
loop_
_entity.id
_entity.type
_entity.pdbx_description
1 polymer ?
#
loop_
_entity_poly.entity_id
_entity_poly.type
_entity_poly.pdbx_seq_one_letter_code
_entity_poly.pdbx_strand_id
1 'polypeptide(L)'
;MKIYLFDTETGIYLGEDFADEGDRPGEYRLPEGATTIAPPETVNGILRFDRARQRWEVLQSTIRQIMGLRGRLEGNAAGETNV
;
A
#
# COMPACT_ATOMS: atom_id res chain seq x y z
N MET A 1 12.11 19.20 10.35
CA MET A 1 10.88 18.54 10.85
C MET A 1 10.71 17.21 10.11
N LYS A 2 10.29 16.11 10.75
CA LYS A 2 10.06 14.85 10.01
C LYS A 2 8.77 14.95 9.17
N ILE A 3 8.80 14.40 7.96
CA ILE A 3 7.67 14.29 7.03
C ILE A 3 7.53 12.87 6.52
N TYR A 4 6.35 12.57 6.00
CA TYR A 4 5.95 11.27 5.50
C TYR A 4 5.53 11.42 4.05
N LEU A 5 6.20 10.70 3.17
CA LEU A 5 6.03 10.80 1.73
C LEU A 5 4.94 9.83 1.26
N PHE A 6 4.11 10.31 0.34
CA PHE A 6 3.13 9.52 -0.38
C PHE A 6 3.10 9.90 -1.85
N ASP A 7 2.77 8.94 -2.70
CA ASP A 7 2.56 9.15 -4.13
C ASP A 7 1.30 10.01 -4.36
N THR A 8 1.41 11.11 -5.12
CA THR A 8 0.29 12.06 -5.27
C THR A 8 -0.83 11.56 -6.18
N GLU A 9 -0.59 10.52 -6.97
CA GLU A 9 -1.58 9.92 -7.84
C GLU A 9 -2.40 8.86 -7.10
N THR A 10 -1.70 7.97 -6.39
CA THR A 10 -2.27 6.76 -5.76
C THR A 10 -2.45 6.87 -4.25
N GLY A 11 -1.75 7.80 -3.60
CA GLY A 11 -1.70 8.00 -2.16
C GLY A 11 -0.79 7.02 -1.43
N ILE A 12 -0.06 6.14 -2.12
CA ILE A 12 0.71 5.07 -1.47
C ILE A 12 1.89 5.63 -0.68
N TYR A 13 2.12 5.11 0.52
CA TYR A 13 3.25 5.48 1.37
C TYR A 13 4.58 5.11 0.74
N LEU A 14 5.50 6.08 0.68
CA LEU A 14 6.82 5.95 0.06
C LEU A 14 7.96 5.96 1.07
N GLY A 15 7.72 6.41 2.31
CA GLY A 15 8.72 6.44 3.37
C GLY A 15 8.72 7.74 4.17
N GLU A 16 9.80 7.94 4.92
CA GLU A 16 10.00 9.10 5.79
C GLU A 16 11.13 9.96 5.24
N ASP A 17 11.00 11.28 5.40
CA ASP A 17 12.02 12.25 5.02
C ASP A 17 12.02 13.44 5.99
N PHE A 18 12.80 14.48 5.73
CA PHE A 18 12.84 15.69 6.55
C PHE A 18 12.46 16.90 5.72
N ALA A 19 11.49 17.69 6.21
CA ALA A 19 11.12 18.93 5.56
C ALA A 19 12.31 19.88 5.49
N ASP A 20 12.48 20.46 4.30
CA ASP A 20 13.45 21.52 4.04
C ASP A 20 13.01 22.80 4.76
N GLU A 21 13.96 23.47 5.41
CA GLU A 21 13.71 24.76 6.02
C GLU A 21 13.63 25.83 4.92
N GLY A 22 12.61 26.67 4.99
CA GLY A 22 12.35 27.74 4.05
C GLY A 22 13.31 28.92 4.22
N ASP A 23 12.95 30.04 3.60
CA ASP A 23 13.79 31.25 3.63
C ASP A 23 13.79 31.91 5.02
N ARG A 24 12.78 31.58 5.83
CA ARG A 24 12.61 32.06 7.20
C ARG A 24 12.77 30.92 8.19
N PRO A 25 13.46 31.15 9.32
CA PRO A 25 13.58 30.15 10.37
C PRO A 25 12.19 29.75 10.88
N GLY A 26 11.92 28.45 10.91
CA GLY A 26 10.62 27.88 11.32
C GLY A 26 9.56 27.80 10.22
N GLU A 27 9.84 28.28 9.00
CA GLU A 27 9.05 27.96 7.83
C GLU A 27 9.53 26.62 7.26
N TYR A 28 8.65 25.63 7.13
CA TYR A 28 9.00 24.33 6.53
C TYR A 28 8.22 24.17 5.24
N ARG A 29 8.91 23.89 4.13
CA ARG A 29 8.24 23.62 2.86
C ARG A 29 7.94 22.14 2.77
N LEU A 30 6.65 21.81 2.66
CA LEU A 30 6.21 20.45 2.39
C LEU A 30 6.03 20.28 0.87
N PRO A 31 6.64 19.26 0.26
CA PRO A 31 6.33 18.92 -1.12
C PRO A 31 4.89 18.39 -1.25
N GLU A 32 4.33 18.42 -2.46
CA GLU A 32 2.93 18.07 -2.75
C GLU A 32 2.56 16.62 -2.34
N GLY A 33 3.55 15.73 -2.29
CA GLY A 33 3.43 14.34 -1.84
C GLY A 33 3.93 14.12 -0.42
N ALA A 34 3.86 15.11 0.46
CA ALA A 34 4.28 14.96 1.85
C ALA A 34 3.21 15.39 2.85
N THR A 35 3.22 14.74 4.01
CA THR A 35 2.41 15.09 5.16
C THR A 35 3.25 15.02 6.45
N THR A 36 2.85 15.78 7.46
CA THR A 36 3.44 15.71 8.81
C THR A 36 2.69 14.74 9.71
N ILE A 37 1.59 14.17 9.20
CA ILE A 37 0.78 13.18 9.90
C ILE A 37 1.50 11.83 9.82
N ALA A 38 1.87 11.29 10.97
CA ALA A 38 2.56 10.01 11.04
C ALA A 38 1.67 8.85 10.57
N PRO A 39 2.22 7.90 9.79
CA PRO A 39 1.57 6.63 9.53
C PRO A 39 1.45 5.82 10.82
N PRO A 40 0.47 4.90 10.90
CA PRO A 40 0.38 3.98 12.02
C PRO A 40 1.62 3.07 12.07
N GLU A 41 2.24 2.96 13.25
CA GLU A 41 3.56 2.33 13.44
C GLU A 41 3.58 0.80 13.28
N THR A 42 2.43 0.14 13.43
CA THR A 42 2.34 -1.33 13.43
C THR A 42 1.25 -1.80 12.49
N VAL A 43 1.58 -1.85 11.19
CA VAL A 43 0.66 -2.27 10.15
C VAL A 43 1.27 -3.35 9.27
N ASN A 44 0.57 -4.47 9.14
CA ASN A 44 0.80 -5.44 8.08
C ASN A 44 -0.10 -5.09 6.90
N GLY A 45 0.44 -4.40 5.89
CA GLY A 45 -0.32 -4.01 4.71
C GLY A 45 0.29 -2.84 3.96
N ILE A 46 -0.40 -2.42 2.89
CA ILE A 46 -0.02 -1.23 2.13
C ILE A 46 -0.72 -0.02 2.76
N LEU A 47 0.05 1.02 3.06
CA LEU A 47 -0.48 2.28 3.58
C LEU A 47 -0.82 3.23 2.42
N ARG A 48 -2.00 3.85 2.51
CA ARG A 48 -2.45 4.89 1.58
C ARG A 48 -2.89 6.14 2.34
N PHE A 49 -2.42 7.31 1.95
CA PHE A 49 -2.86 8.58 2.49
C PHE A 49 -4.12 9.06 1.76
N ASP A 50 -5.22 9.19 2.50
CA ASP A 50 -6.44 9.84 2.02
C ASP A 50 -6.29 11.35 2.20
N ARG A 51 -6.05 12.07 1.09
CA ARG A 51 -5.90 13.53 1.08
C ARG A 51 -7.17 14.27 1.45
N ALA A 52 -8.35 13.75 1.09
CA ALA A 52 -9.62 14.41 1.39
C ALA A 52 -9.93 14.35 2.89
N ARG A 53 -9.52 13.26 3.56
CA ARG A 53 -9.76 13.02 4.98
C ARG A 53 -8.53 13.27 5.86
N GLN A 54 -7.41 13.65 5.27
CA GLN A 54 -6.11 13.91 5.91
C GLN A 54 -5.72 12.79 6.89
N ARG A 55 -5.78 11.53 6.45
CA ARG A 55 -5.47 10.36 7.29
C ARG A 55 -4.84 9.21 6.52
N TRP A 56 -4.11 8.36 7.21
CA TRP A 56 -3.64 7.08 6.67
C TRP A 56 -4.71 6.00 6.73
N GLU A 57 -4.83 5.22 5.65
CA GLU A 57 -5.66 4.05 5.52
C GLU A 57 -4.79 2.81 5.30
N VAL A 58 -5.17 1.70 5.93
CA VAL A 58 -4.50 0.41 5.77
C VAL A 58 -5.25 -0.42 4.73
N LEU A 59 -4.61 -0.69 3.61
CA LEU A 59 -5.11 -1.64 2.63
C LEU A 59 -4.66 -3.05 3.05
N GLN A 60 -5.61 -3.88 3.47
CA GLN A 60 -5.32 -5.28 3.81
C GLN A 60 -4.98 -6.06 2.54
N SER A 61 -3.75 -6.57 2.44
CA SER A 61 -3.38 -7.53 1.40
C SER A 61 -4.08 -8.85 1.68
N THR A 62 -5.21 -9.10 1.01
CA THR A 62 -5.84 -10.42 1.02
C THR A 62 -4.99 -11.38 0.18
N ILE A 63 -3.95 -11.97 0.77
CA ILE A 63 -3.32 -13.18 0.23
C ILE A 63 -4.19 -14.36 0.65
N ARG A 64 -5.36 -14.55 0.00
CA ARG A 64 -6.22 -15.72 0.28
C ARG A 64 -6.93 -16.34 -0.93
N GLN A 65 -6.44 -16.18 -2.16
CA GLN A 65 -7.13 -16.82 -3.31
C GLN A 65 -6.29 -17.61 -4.33
N ILE A 66 -4.96 -17.68 -4.23
CA ILE A 66 -4.17 -18.36 -5.29
C ILE A 66 -3.90 -19.85 -4.98
N MET A 67 -4.18 -20.35 -3.77
CA MET A 67 -3.89 -21.74 -3.39
C MET A 67 -5.09 -22.71 -3.53
N GLY A 68 -5.99 -22.48 -4.50
CA GLY A 68 -7.18 -23.32 -4.72
C GLY A 68 -7.42 -23.83 -6.15
N LEU A 69 -6.68 -23.34 -7.15
CA LEU A 69 -6.96 -23.64 -8.57
C LEU A 69 -6.13 -24.76 -9.21
N ARG A 70 -5.31 -25.50 -8.45
CA ARG A 70 -4.51 -26.63 -8.98
C ARG A 70 -5.07 -28.03 -8.68
N GLY A 71 -6.25 -28.15 -8.07
CA GLY A 71 -6.79 -29.44 -7.59
C GLY A 71 -7.95 -30.04 -8.39
N ARG A 72 -8.28 -29.56 -9.60
CA ARG A 72 -9.52 -30.00 -10.29
C ARG A 72 -9.40 -30.16 -11.81
N LEU A 73 -8.35 -30.83 -12.30
CA LEU A 73 -8.31 -31.31 -13.69
C LEU A 73 -7.75 -32.74 -13.88
N GLU A 74 -7.25 -33.43 -12.85
CA GLU A 74 -6.75 -34.81 -13.00
C GLU A 74 -7.75 -35.84 -12.47
N GLY A 75 -8.94 -35.84 -13.05
CA GLY A 75 -10.01 -36.76 -12.67
C GLY A 75 -11.04 -36.95 -13.76
N ASN A 76 -10.63 -37.25 -15.00
CA ASN A 76 -11.52 -37.94 -15.95
C ASN A 76 -10.75 -38.50 -17.17
N ALA A 77 -10.20 -39.70 -17.05
CA ALA A 77 -9.92 -40.59 -18.18
C ALA A 77 -9.60 -42.00 -17.66
N ALA A 78 -10.52 -42.59 -16.91
CA ALA A 78 -10.50 -44.03 -16.66
C ALA A 78 -11.71 -44.65 -17.37
N GLY A 79 -11.43 -45.28 -18.51
CA GLY A 79 -12.15 -46.43 -19.02
C GLY A 79 -13.43 -46.16 -19.78
N GLU A 80 -13.33 -46.09 -21.11
CA GLU A 80 -14.32 -46.74 -21.99
C GLU A 80 -13.60 -47.53 -23.10
N THR A 81 -13.85 -48.83 -23.02
CA THR A 81 -13.64 -49.97 -23.92
C THR A 81 -13.70 -49.67 -25.43
N ASN A 82 -12.89 -50.38 -26.24
CA ASN A 82 -13.33 -51.32 -27.30
C ASN A 82 -12.36 -51.40 -28.50
N VAL A 83 -11.60 -52.49 -28.64
CA VAL A 83 -11.58 -53.49 -29.75
C VAL A 83 -10.27 -54.29 -29.74
#